data_AF-A0AAU1I7M1-F1
#
_entry.id   AF-A0AAU1I7M1-F1
#
_cell.length_a   1.000
_cell.length_b   1.000
_cell.length_c   1.000
_cell.angle_alpha   90.00
_cell.angle_beta   90.00
_cell.angle_gamma   90.00
#
_symmetry.space_group_name_H-M   'P 1'
#
loop_
_entity.id
_entity.type
_entity.pdbx_description
1 polymer ?
#
loop_
_entity_poly.entity_id
_entity_poly.type
_entity_poly.pdbx_seq_one_letter_code
_entity_poly.pdbx_strand_id
1 'polypeptide(L)'
;MTPSTSPGLTALAETLLADDGTAEWTRAVPRRLETLLAAMPAPARTAIHGATKAINAYAVARTGRRLPALGPAEREQVMASLASHRALLPLLDAVKVPVLLAAGTERTAHQGPATSVAAADDPPLDCTPSREWPTRSTADAVVVGSGAGGAMAARTLARAGLRVVMVEEGEHHTTASFGRRAPLDRFTDLYRDGGATLALGNPPLVLPVGRAVGGTTVVNSGTCYRTPDHVVTRWLSHHGFEVAEGFDAHLDEVERTLRVARQPVDVLGNNGLLALAGAKELGWAAAPLRRNAPGCRGSCQCVVGCPTGAKQSVQLSVLPDACAAGTAIVTGARVLRILTDRDRPGGPRAAGVVVSRPDGSELEILSSLVVVAAGALQTPQLLRRSGLGGHPRIGRNLSVHPAISVAGRFSRPVTGWKGVLQSVGVEELHADGILIEATAAPPGMSSFVLPGVGRELRREVEETEQLATLGAMVADRPSGRVLGRDRTLLRYDLAPRDARRLLRAQRAMGRLLFAAGAEEVLTGVPHAPRARTPEQLEALLDTVTARHLHMSAFHPTGTAAAGTDPERSPADAEGRLRGVHGVLVADGSVLPSCPEVNPQLSIMAAALAVAERFVADD
;
A
#
# COMPACT_ATOMS: atom_id res chain seq x y z
N MET A 1 4.16 32.51 -11.07
CA MET A 1 5.57 32.18 -11.35
C MET A 1 5.68 30.67 -11.38
N THR A 2 5.96 30.07 -12.53
CA THR A 2 6.26 28.64 -12.62
C THR A 2 7.51 28.35 -11.79
N PRO A 3 7.50 27.41 -10.83
CA PRO A 3 8.71 27.07 -10.11
C PRO A 3 9.76 26.58 -11.12
N SER A 4 10.93 27.22 -11.10
CA SER A 4 12.08 26.83 -11.92
C SER A 4 12.56 25.47 -11.46
N THR A 5 12.58 24.49 -12.36
CA THR A 5 13.03 23.12 -12.04
C THR A 5 14.52 23.13 -11.69
N SER A 6 14.91 22.41 -10.64
CA SER A 6 16.31 22.27 -10.22
C SER A 6 17.15 21.70 -11.37
N PRO A 7 18.21 22.41 -11.85
CA PRO A 7 19.04 21.95 -12.95
C PRO A 7 19.66 20.55 -12.72
N GLY A 8 19.87 20.17 -11.46
CA GLY A 8 20.38 18.85 -11.09
C GLY A 8 19.35 17.73 -11.25
N LEU A 9 18.08 17.97 -10.94
CA LEU A 9 17.00 16.99 -11.10
C LEU A 9 16.63 16.80 -12.57
N THR A 10 16.61 17.90 -13.33
CA THR A 10 16.44 17.87 -14.79
C THR A 10 17.52 17.02 -15.43
N ALA A 11 18.80 17.32 -15.15
CA ALA A 11 19.90 16.54 -15.69
C ALA A 11 19.85 15.06 -15.25
N LEU A 12 19.42 14.76 -14.01
CA LEU A 12 19.24 13.38 -13.55
C LEU A 12 18.18 12.63 -14.36
N ALA A 13 17.00 13.21 -14.54
CA ALA A 13 15.90 12.60 -15.29
C ALA A 13 16.28 12.40 -16.76
N GLU A 14 16.85 13.42 -17.40
CA GLU A 14 17.35 13.35 -18.78
C GLU A 14 18.43 12.25 -18.92
N THR A 15 19.31 12.13 -17.93
CA THR A 15 20.40 11.15 -17.94
C THR A 15 19.88 9.72 -17.72
N LEU A 16 18.93 9.51 -16.80
CA LEU A 16 18.36 8.18 -16.52
C LEU A 16 17.51 7.65 -17.68
N LEU A 17 16.87 8.53 -18.44
CA LEU A 17 16.03 8.15 -19.59
C LEU A 17 16.73 8.36 -20.94
N ALA A 18 17.99 8.80 -20.96
CA ALA A 18 18.68 9.23 -22.19
C ALA A 18 17.78 10.12 -23.06
N ASP A 19 17.19 11.15 -22.45
CA ASP A 19 16.35 12.12 -23.16
C ASP A 19 17.23 12.92 -24.13
N ASP A 20 16.92 12.79 -25.41
CA ASP A 20 17.55 13.50 -26.52
C ASP A 20 16.64 14.60 -27.08
N GLY A 21 15.51 14.88 -26.40
CA GLY A 21 14.54 15.90 -26.79
C GLY A 21 13.60 15.46 -27.92
N THR A 22 13.68 14.20 -28.37
CA THR A 22 12.84 13.68 -29.47
C THR A 22 11.44 13.28 -29.01
N ALA A 23 11.28 12.89 -27.75
CA ALA A 23 10.01 12.46 -27.19
C ALA A 23 9.34 13.61 -26.43
N GLU A 24 8.07 13.89 -26.74
CA GLU A 24 7.36 14.97 -26.05
C GLU A 24 7.15 14.70 -24.56
N TRP A 25 6.88 13.45 -24.19
CA TRP A 25 6.54 13.06 -22.82
C TRP A 25 7.73 13.16 -21.84
N THR A 26 8.98 13.02 -22.32
CA THR A 26 10.18 13.09 -21.48
C THR A 26 10.42 14.51 -20.94
N ARG A 27 10.05 15.53 -21.72
CA ARG A 27 10.16 16.96 -21.33
C ARG A 27 9.39 17.32 -20.07
N ALA A 28 8.31 16.60 -19.76
CA ALA A 28 7.49 16.86 -18.58
C ALA A 28 8.00 16.14 -17.31
N VAL A 29 8.86 15.13 -17.45
CA VAL A 29 9.33 14.26 -16.35
C VAL A 29 10.04 15.05 -15.24
N PRO A 30 10.96 15.99 -15.50
CA PRO A 30 11.61 16.76 -14.44
C PRO A 30 10.63 17.50 -13.53
N ARG A 31 9.63 18.17 -14.12
CA ARG A 31 8.59 18.90 -13.38
C ARG A 31 7.74 17.95 -12.54
N ARG A 32 7.37 16.79 -13.09
CA ARG A 32 6.60 15.78 -12.35
C ARG A 32 7.38 15.14 -11.22
N LEU A 33 8.68 14.92 -11.40
CA LEU A 33 9.56 14.46 -10.34
C LEU A 33 9.59 15.46 -9.18
N GLU A 34 9.59 16.76 -9.44
CA GLU A 34 9.49 17.77 -8.38
C GLU A 34 8.15 17.75 -7.64
N THR A 35 7.04 17.57 -8.35
CA THR A 35 5.73 17.37 -7.73
C THR A 35 5.75 16.18 -6.76
N LEU A 36 6.30 15.05 -7.20
CA LEU A 36 6.43 13.86 -6.37
C LEU A 36 7.34 14.11 -5.16
N LEU A 37 8.51 14.73 -5.37
CA LEU A 37 9.43 15.05 -4.28
C LEU A 37 8.79 16.01 -3.28
N ALA A 38 8.03 17.03 -3.71
CA ALA A 38 7.39 17.98 -2.81
C ALA A 38 6.45 17.30 -1.79
N ALA A 39 5.79 16.21 -2.19
CA ALA A 39 4.92 15.40 -1.33
C ALA A 39 5.67 14.47 -0.35
N MET A 40 6.97 14.25 -0.55
CA MET A 40 7.78 13.41 0.32
C MET A 40 8.25 14.14 1.60
N PRO A 41 8.49 13.41 2.70
CA PRO A 41 9.12 13.94 3.90
C PRO A 41 10.50 14.52 3.62
N ALA A 42 10.89 15.56 4.36
CA ALA A 42 12.18 16.21 4.20
C ALA A 42 13.39 15.25 4.16
N PRO A 43 13.50 14.22 5.04
CA PRO A 43 14.61 13.27 4.95
C PRO A 43 14.67 12.49 3.61
N ALA A 44 13.52 12.08 3.07
CA ALA A 44 13.46 11.38 1.79
C ALA A 44 13.86 12.31 0.63
N ARG A 45 13.36 13.55 0.63
CA ARG A 45 13.77 14.57 -0.36
C ARG A 45 15.27 14.83 -0.30
N THR A 46 15.82 15.02 0.90
CA THR A 46 17.26 15.22 1.10
C THR A 46 18.07 14.03 0.61
N ALA A 47 17.59 12.79 0.82
CA ALA A 47 18.25 11.59 0.32
C ALA A 47 18.31 11.57 -1.23
N ILE A 48 17.20 11.87 -1.92
CA ILE A 48 17.18 11.92 -3.39
C ILE A 48 18.09 13.04 -3.92
N HIS A 49 18.04 14.24 -3.33
CA HIS A 49 18.96 15.32 -3.71
C HIS A 49 20.43 14.96 -3.42
N GLY A 50 20.70 14.26 -2.32
CA GLY A 50 22.03 13.75 -1.98
C GLY A 50 22.54 12.75 -3.02
N ALA A 51 21.71 11.80 -3.41
CA ALA A 51 22.02 10.84 -4.48
C ALA A 51 22.29 11.54 -5.81
N THR A 52 21.46 12.53 -6.17
CA THR A 52 21.67 13.38 -7.35
C THR A 52 23.02 14.09 -7.33
N LYS A 53 23.43 14.64 -6.17
CA LYS A 53 24.74 15.27 -5.99
C LYS A 53 25.88 14.27 -6.10
N ALA A 54 25.73 13.06 -5.55
CA ALA A 54 26.73 12.00 -5.65
C ALA A 54 26.96 11.56 -7.10
N ILE A 55 25.89 11.38 -7.88
CA ILE A 55 25.99 11.07 -9.31
C ILE A 55 26.69 12.21 -10.07
N ASN A 56 26.38 13.47 -9.75
CA ASN A 56 27.09 14.62 -10.33
C ASN A 56 28.58 14.66 -9.97
N ALA A 57 28.93 14.35 -8.72
CA ALA A 57 30.33 14.27 -8.30
C ALA A 57 31.08 13.15 -9.04
N TYR A 58 30.42 12.01 -9.25
CA TYR A 58 30.94 10.91 -10.07
C TYR A 58 31.17 11.35 -11.52
N ALA A 59 30.22 12.08 -12.13
CA ALA A 59 30.38 12.64 -13.47
C ALA A 59 31.60 13.58 -13.57
N VAL A 60 31.79 14.47 -12.59
CA VAL A 60 32.96 15.37 -12.53
C VAL A 60 34.25 14.58 -12.38
N ALA A 61 34.28 13.59 -11.48
CA ALA A 61 35.46 12.74 -11.30
C ALA A 61 35.83 11.98 -12.59
N ARG A 62 34.85 11.61 -13.41
CA ARG A 62 35.07 10.85 -14.64
C ARG A 62 35.35 11.70 -15.88
N THR A 63 34.76 12.88 -15.98
CA THR A 63 34.73 13.69 -17.21
C THR A 63 35.27 15.11 -17.05
N GLY A 64 35.56 15.54 -15.82
CA GLY A 64 35.89 16.93 -15.48
C GLY A 64 34.69 17.89 -15.50
N ARG A 65 33.49 17.44 -15.90
CA ARG A 65 32.28 18.26 -16.02
C ARG A 65 31.11 17.67 -15.24
N ARG A 66 30.17 18.53 -14.81
CA ARG A 66 28.92 18.10 -14.16
C ARG A 66 27.94 17.55 -15.20
N LEU A 67 27.01 16.68 -14.81
CA LEU A 67 26.00 16.11 -15.73
C LEU A 67 25.29 17.14 -16.60
N PRO A 68 24.82 18.31 -16.08
CA PRO A 68 24.13 19.30 -16.91
C PRO A 68 24.99 19.85 -18.07
N ALA A 69 26.32 19.83 -17.94
CA ALA A 69 27.27 20.34 -18.94
C ALA A 69 27.78 19.27 -19.93
N LEU A 70 27.32 18.03 -19.79
CA LEU A 70 27.63 16.92 -20.69
C LEU A 70 26.57 16.79 -21.78
N GLY A 71 26.98 16.37 -22.98
CA GLY A 71 26.05 15.99 -24.05
C GLY A 71 25.39 14.62 -23.80
N PRO A 72 24.33 14.25 -24.55
CA PRO A 72 23.59 12.99 -24.33
C PRO A 72 24.46 11.73 -24.31
N ALA A 73 25.38 11.58 -25.27
CA ALA A 73 26.28 10.43 -25.35
C ALA A 73 27.25 10.35 -24.17
N GLU A 74 27.75 11.49 -23.68
CA GLU A 74 28.65 11.55 -22.52
C GLU A 74 27.93 11.19 -21.22
N ARG A 75 26.68 11.68 -21.06
CA ARG A 75 25.82 11.30 -19.92
C ARG A 75 25.53 9.80 -19.91
N GLU A 76 25.26 9.21 -21.07
CA GLU A 76 25.02 7.77 -21.20
C GLU A 76 26.26 6.95 -20.80
N GLN A 77 27.46 7.36 -21.22
CA GLN A 77 28.72 6.70 -20.81
C GLN A 77 28.95 6.78 -19.31
N VAL A 78 28.66 7.93 -18.68
CA VAL A 78 28.73 8.08 -17.22
C VAL A 78 27.78 7.11 -16.51
N MET A 79 26.55 6.98 -17.01
CA MET A 79 25.55 6.07 -16.42
C MET A 79 25.89 4.60 -16.62
N ALA A 80 26.35 4.21 -17.80
CA ALA A 80 26.80 2.86 -18.07
C ALA A 80 27.98 2.48 -17.16
N SER A 81 28.93 3.41 -16.98
CA SER A 81 30.04 3.25 -16.04
C SER A 81 29.55 3.15 -14.59
N LEU A 82 28.56 3.93 -14.17
CA LEU A 82 28.03 3.85 -12.81
C LEU A 82 27.29 2.52 -12.58
N ALA A 83 26.47 2.09 -13.55
CA ALA A 83 25.72 0.84 -13.51
C ALA A 83 26.62 -0.42 -13.53
N SER A 84 27.83 -0.33 -14.09
CA SER A 84 28.79 -1.45 -14.06
C SER A 84 29.35 -1.72 -12.66
N HIS A 85 29.25 -0.78 -11.72
CA HIS A 85 29.73 -0.93 -10.35
C HIS A 85 28.63 -1.47 -9.44
N ARG A 86 28.73 -2.76 -9.08
CA ARG A 86 27.69 -3.43 -8.26
C ARG A 86 27.39 -2.72 -6.94
N ALA A 87 28.40 -2.14 -6.31
CA ALA A 87 28.26 -1.39 -5.06
C ALA A 87 27.43 -0.10 -5.19
N LEU A 88 27.25 0.42 -6.41
CA LEU A 88 26.52 1.66 -6.68
C LEU A 88 25.10 1.43 -7.20
N LEU A 89 24.67 0.18 -7.46
CA LEU A 89 23.31 -0.09 -7.92
C LEU A 89 22.21 0.34 -6.94
N PRO A 90 22.34 0.18 -5.60
CA PRO A 90 21.33 0.67 -4.68
C PRO A 90 21.11 2.20 -4.77
N LEU A 91 22.19 2.95 -5.05
CA LEU A 91 22.13 4.40 -5.25
C LEU A 91 21.32 4.74 -6.53
N LEU A 92 21.54 3.98 -7.61
CA LEU A 92 20.79 4.12 -8.85
C LEU A 92 19.33 3.77 -8.69
N ASP A 93 19.02 2.64 -8.06
CA ASP A 93 17.63 2.21 -7.87
C ASP A 93 16.83 3.23 -7.04
N ALA A 94 17.45 3.83 -6.02
CA ALA A 94 16.83 4.86 -5.19
C ALA A 94 16.36 6.10 -5.98
N VAL A 95 17.11 6.51 -7.01
CA VAL A 95 16.73 7.65 -7.87
C VAL A 95 15.90 7.23 -9.08
N LYS A 96 16.06 5.98 -9.55
CA LYS A 96 15.35 5.42 -10.70
C LYS A 96 13.84 5.30 -10.44
N VAL A 97 13.45 4.85 -9.25
CA VAL A 97 12.04 4.62 -8.89
C VAL A 97 11.17 5.88 -9.02
N PRO A 98 11.51 7.03 -8.38
CA PRO A 98 10.75 8.27 -8.55
C PRO A 98 10.69 8.75 -10.01
N VAL A 99 11.77 8.57 -10.77
CA VAL A 99 11.81 8.94 -12.20
C VAL A 99 10.87 8.05 -13.01
N LEU A 100 10.86 6.73 -12.77
CA LEU A 100 9.95 5.80 -13.45
C LEU A 100 8.48 6.10 -13.13
N LEU A 101 8.17 6.44 -11.88
CA LEU A 101 6.82 6.83 -11.49
C LEU A 101 6.35 8.10 -12.24
N ALA A 102 7.20 9.12 -12.33
CA ALA A 102 6.92 10.33 -13.11
C ALA A 102 6.84 10.06 -14.62
N ALA A 103 7.77 9.27 -15.15
CA ALA A 103 7.86 8.92 -16.58
C ALA A 103 6.65 8.14 -17.08
N GLY A 104 6.29 7.05 -16.39
CA GLY A 104 5.21 6.19 -16.82
C GLY A 104 3.84 6.88 -16.75
N THR A 105 3.63 7.72 -15.74
CA THR A 105 2.37 8.47 -15.60
C THR A 105 2.21 9.53 -16.69
N GLU A 106 3.28 10.25 -17.06
CA GLU A 106 3.24 11.21 -18.18
C GLU A 106 3.07 10.50 -19.53
N ARG A 107 3.80 9.41 -19.78
CA ARG A 107 3.65 8.63 -21.03
C ARG A 107 2.20 8.19 -21.25
N THR A 108 1.55 7.71 -20.18
CA THR A 108 0.14 7.29 -20.25
C THR A 108 -0.78 8.47 -20.57
N ALA A 109 -0.53 9.65 -20.01
CA ALA A 109 -1.31 10.85 -20.31
C ALA A 109 -1.18 11.29 -21.78
N HIS A 110 0.01 11.12 -22.38
CA HIS A 110 0.26 11.42 -23.80
C HIS A 110 -0.36 10.41 -24.77
N GLN A 111 -0.63 9.16 -24.35
CA GLN A 111 -1.26 8.13 -25.19
C GLN A 111 -2.79 8.29 -25.34
N GLY A 112 -3.36 9.42 -24.89
CA GLY A 112 -4.75 9.80 -25.05
C GLY A 112 -5.55 9.70 -23.76
N PRO A 113 -6.65 10.48 -23.62
CA PRO A 113 -7.46 10.47 -22.42
C PRO A 113 -8.03 9.06 -22.20
N ALA A 114 -7.94 8.56 -20.97
CA ALA A 114 -8.78 7.43 -20.56
C ALA A 114 -10.23 7.80 -20.89
N THR A 115 -10.98 6.88 -21.50
CA THR A 115 -12.41 7.07 -21.78
C THR A 115 -13.09 7.64 -20.54
N SER A 116 -13.56 8.88 -20.67
CA SER A 116 -14.32 9.60 -19.64
C SER A 116 -15.65 8.87 -19.47
N VAL A 117 -15.69 7.91 -18.56
CA VAL A 117 -16.96 7.32 -18.15
C VAL A 117 -17.57 8.28 -17.14
N ALA A 118 -18.83 8.67 -17.35
CA ALA A 118 -19.58 9.45 -16.36
C ALA A 118 -19.49 8.73 -15.01
N ALA A 119 -18.90 9.42 -14.03
CA ALA A 119 -18.85 8.94 -12.66
C ALA A 119 -20.28 8.87 -12.12
N ALA A 120 -20.64 7.77 -11.47
CA ALA A 120 -21.84 7.76 -10.65
C ALA A 120 -21.65 8.74 -9.49
N ASP A 121 -22.74 9.33 -9.02
CA ASP A 121 -22.71 10.14 -7.81
C ASP A 121 -22.34 9.25 -6.62
N ASP A 122 -21.42 9.75 -5.80
CA ASP A 122 -21.03 9.05 -4.59
C ASP A 122 -22.17 9.15 -3.57
N PRO A 123 -22.39 8.09 -2.78
CA PRO A 123 -23.32 8.16 -1.67
C PRO A 123 -22.88 9.26 -0.67
N PRO A 124 -23.83 9.94 -0.02
CA PRO A 124 -23.51 11.07 0.84
C PRO A 124 -22.69 10.63 2.05
N LEU A 125 -21.72 11.46 2.42
CA LEU A 125 -20.95 11.36 3.66
C LEU A 125 -21.13 12.65 4.45
N ASP A 126 -21.29 12.53 5.78
CA ASP A 126 -21.28 13.67 6.70
C ASP A 126 -19.84 14.05 7.04
N CYS A 127 -19.16 14.68 6.08
CA CYS A 127 -17.79 15.14 6.23
C CYS A 127 -17.75 16.65 6.53
N THR A 128 -17.14 17.01 7.65
CA THR A 128 -16.84 18.40 8.02
C THR A 128 -15.33 18.62 8.10
N PRO A 129 -14.74 19.58 7.35
CA PRO A 129 -13.33 19.92 7.48
C PRO A 129 -12.98 20.37 8.91
N SER A 130 -11.81 19.99 9.42
CA SER A 130 -11.41 20.28 10.81
C SER A 130 -11.42 21.77 11.18
N ARG A 131 -11.20 22.66 10.20
CA ARG A 131 -11.29 24.13 10.34
C ARG A 131 -12.70 24.65 10.63
N GLU A 132 -13.73 23.90 10.26
CA GLU A 132 -15.15 24.21 10.46
C GLU A 132 -15.71 23.47 11.69
N TRP A 133 -14.96 22.52 12.25
CA TRP A 133 -15.33 21.81 13.47
C TRP A 133 -15.05 22.66 14.73
N PRO A 134 -15.95 22.67 15.74
CA PRO A 134 -15.73 23.42 16.97
C PRO A 134 -14.45 23.00 17.70
N THR A 135 -13.80 23.96 18.36
CA THR A 135 -12.57 23.72 19.14
C THR A 135 -12.78 22.74 20.30
N ARG A 136 -14.01 22.60 20.79
CA ARG A 136 -14.38 21.60 21.79
C ARG A 136 -15.74 21.00 21.45
N SER A 137 -15.84 19.68 21.50
CA SER A 137 -17.07 18.94 21.25
C SER A 137 -17.14 17.68 22.12
N THR A 138 -18.29 17.02 22.15
CA THR A 138 -18.49 15.76 22.87
C THR A 138 -19.15 14.73 21.95
N ALA A 139 -18.81 13.47 22.17
CA ALA A 139 -19.39 12.32 21.48
C ALA A 139 -19.54 11.16 22.46
N ASP A 140 -20.38 10.20 22.13
CA ASP A 140 -20.50 8.98 22.94
C ASP A 140 -19.35 8.02 22.59
N ALA A 141 -18.88 8.07 21.33
CA ALA A 141 -17.67 7.39 20.88
C ALA A 141 -16.84 8.29 19.93
N VAL A 142 -15.51 8.21 20.05
CA VAL A 142 -14.59 8.78 19.06
C VAL A 142 -13.85 7.66 18.34
N VAL A 143 -13.90 7.65 17.01
CA VAL A 143 -13.17 6.68 16.17
C VAL A 143 -11.99 7.37 15.49
N VAL A 144 -10.77 6.92 15.77
CA VAL A 144 -9.54 7.49 15.23
C VAL A 144 -9.13 6.76 13.97
N GLY A 145 -9.40 7.35 12.81
CA GLY A 145 -9.10 6.80 11.48
C GLY A 145 -10.34 6.21 10.80
N SER A 146 -10.53 6.55 9.52
CA SER A 146 -11.70 6.18 8.72
C SER A 146 -11.49 4.96 7.81
N GLY A 147 -10.39 4.24 8.01
CA GLY A 147 -10.00 3.07 7.22
C GLY A 147 -10.91 1.86 7.42
N ALA A 148 -10.45 0.71 6.91
CA ALA A 148 -11.19 -0.55 6.91
C ALA A 148 -11.86 -0.89 8.26
N GLY A 149 -11.08 -0.88 9.35
CA GLY A 149 -11.60 -1.23 10.66
C GLY A 149 -12.41 -0.10 11.34
N GLY A 150 -11.94 1.15 11.24
CA GLY A 150 -12.64 2.30 11.82
C GLY A 150 -14.04 2.50 11.23
N ALA A 151 -14.20 2.28 9.92
CA ALA A 151 -15.50 2.34 9.26
C ALA A 151 -16.49 1.29 9.81
N MET A 152 -16.03 0.06 10.04
CA MET A 152 -16.85 -1.00 10.62
C MET A 152 -17.24 -0.68 12.07
N ALA A 153 -16.27 -0.30 12.89
CA ALA A 153 -16.51 0.05 14.29
C ALA A 153 -17.50 1.22 14.42
N ALA A 154 -17.32 2.29 13.63
CA ALA A 154 -18.23 3.42 13.64
C ALA A 154 -19.66 3.04 13.20
N ARG A 155 -19.80 2.26 12.13
CA ARG A 155 -21.11 1.78 11.66
C ARG A 155 -21.81 0.98 12.74
N THR A 156 -21.10 0.08 13.41
CA THR A 156 -21.66 -0.77 14.48
C THR A 156 -22.10 0.05 15.68
N LEU A 157 -21.22 0.93 16.19
CA LEU A 157 -21.53 1.79 17.34
C LEU A 157 -22.68 2.77 17.03
N ALA A 158 -22.70 3.37 15.85
CA ALA A 158 -23.79 4.27 15.45
C ALA A 158 -25.13 3.54 15.32
N ARG A 159 -25.13 2.31 14.77
CA ARG A 159 -26.34 1.46 14.72
C ARG A 159 -26.85 1.04 16.10
N ALA A 160 -25.97 0.99 17.10
CA ALA A 160 -26.36 0.80 18.49
C ALA A 160 -26.89 2.08 19.17
N GLY A 161 -26.99 3.20 18.43
CA GLY A 161 -27.56 4.45 18.92
C GLY A 161 -26.55 5.44 19.51
N LEU A 162 -25.24 5.14 19.46
CA LEU A 162 -24.21 6.05 19.95
C LEU A 162 -23.99 7.20 18.96
N ARG A 163 -23.80 8.42 19.46
CA ARG A 163 -23.28 9.53 18.65
C ARG A 163 -21.80 9.35 18.43
N VAL A 164 -21.42 8.99 17.21
CA VAL A 164 -20.03 8.69 16.84
C VAL A 164 -19.42 9.88 16.11
N VAL A 165 -18.23 10.30 16.54
CA VAL A 165 -17.38 11.23 15.78
C VAL A 165 -16.13 10.50 15.30
N MET A 166 -15.93 10.44 14.00
CA MET A 166 -14.75 9.88 13.36
C MET A 166 -13.76 10.99 13.01
N VAL A 167 -12.46 10.73 13.18
CA VAL A 167 -11.41 11.71 12.87
C VAL A 167 -10.44 11.11 11.85
N GLU A 168 -10.25 11.79 10.72
CA GLU A 168 -9.38 11.35 9.62
C GLU A 168 -8.35 12.43 9.27
N GLU A 169 -7.09 12.02 9.13
CA GLU A 169 -5.99 12.93 8.76
C GLU A 169 -6.06 13.35 7.29
N GLY A 170 -6.51 12.46 6.41
CA GLY A 170 -6.70 12.74 5.00
C GLY A 170 -7.98 13.51 4.67
N GLU A 171 -8.07 13.91 3.40
CA GLU A 171 -9.25 14.57 2.83
C GLU A 171 -10.24 13.56 2.24
N HIS A 172 -11.47 14.02 2.03
CA HIS A 172 -12.47 13.28 1.24
C HIS A 172 -12.24 13.51 -0.25
N HIS A 173 -12.13 12.42 -1.03
CA HIS A 173 -12.01 12.46 -2.48
C HIS A 173 -13.14 11.69 -3.15
N THR A 174 -13.87 12.36 -4.03
CA THR A 174 -14.99 11.76 -4.77
C THR A 174 -14.54 11.00 -6.01
N THR A 175 -15.37 10.07 -6.48
CA THR A 175 -15.19 9.36 -7.75
C THR A 175 -15.01 10.34 -8.91
N ALA A 176 -15.81 11.41 -8.96
CA ALA A 176 -15.67 12.47 -9.96
C ALA A 176 -14.30 13.16 -9.89
N SER A 177 -13.76 13.38 -8.69
CA SER A 177 -12.41 13.95 -8.52
C SER A 177 -11.31 13.04 -9.04
N PHE A 178 -11.51 11.71 -9.01
CA PHE A 178 -10.55 10.76 -9.53
C PHE A 178 -10.50 10.75 -11.06
N GLY A 179 -11.66 10.82 -11.72
CA GLY A 179 -11.75 10.84 -13.18
C GLY A 179 -11.17 12.09 -13.84
N ARG A 180 -11.13 13.23 -13.12
CA ARG A 180 -10.69 14.53 -13.66
C ARG A 180 -9.19 14.84 -13.47
N ARG A 181 -8.46 14.04 -12.69
CA ARG A 181 -7.08 14.32 -12.28
C ARG A 181 -6.10 13.25 -12.77
N ALA A 182 -4.88 13.68 -13.07
CA ALA A 182 -3.84 12.76 -13.49
C ALA A 182 -3.53 11.72 -12.37
N PRO A 183 -3.17 10.47 -12.72
CA PRO A 183 -2.81 9.45 -11.74
C PRO A 183 -1.73 9.89 -10.74
N LEU A 184 -0.71 10.62 -11.20
CA LEU A 184 0.40 11.06 -10.32
C LEU A 184 -0.06 12.06 -9.26
N ASP A 185 -0.91 13.03 -9.62
CA ASP A 185 -1.42 14.04 -8.69
C ASP A 185 -2.29 13.36 -7.60
N ARG A 186 -3.09 12.36 -8.00
CA ARG A 186 -3.86 11.53 -7.06
C ARG A 186 -2.94 10.70 -6.16
N PHE A 187 -1.86 10.16 -6.69
CA PHE A 187 -0.88 9.42 -5.91
C PHE A 187 -0.25 10.29 -4.81
N THR A 188 0.15 11.53 -5.12
CA THR A 188 0.75 12.42 -4.12
C THR A 188 -0.22 12.84 -3.01
N ASP A 189 -1.51 12.94 -3.32
CA ASP A 189 -2.54 13.29 -2.33
C ASP A 189 -2.91 12.11 -1.43
N LEU A 190 -3.13 10.94 -2.05
CA LEU A 190 -3.72 9.76 -1.42
C LEU A 190 -2.72 8.93 -0.62
N TYR A 191 -1.43 8.99 -0.93
CA TYR A 191 -0.42 8.20 -0.23
C TYR A 191 0.28 9.04 0.84
N ARG A 192 0.32 8.51 2.06
CA ARG A 192 1.12 9.07 3.15
C ARG A 192 2.57 9.20 2.68
N ASP A 193 3.17 10.34 3.01
CA ASP A 193 4.58 10.65 2.69
C ASP A 193 4.91 10.56 1.19
N GLY A 194 3.92 10.80 0.31
CA GLY A 194 4.08 10.68 -1.14
C GLY A 194 4.47 9.26 -1.59
N GLY A 195 4.05 8.24 -0.82
CA GLY A 195 4.40 6.84 -1.07
C GLY A 195 5.80 6.42 -0.58
N ALA A 196 6.55 7.32 0.06
CA ALA A 196 7.93 7.09 0.49
C ALA A 196 8.07 6.38 1.85
N THR A 197 7.05 5.66 2.31
CA THR A 197 7.12 4.87 3.55
C THR A 197 7.99 3.63 3.32
N LEU A 198 9.11 3.53 4.06
CA LEU A 198 10.12 2.48 3.92
C LEU A 198 10.35 1.76 5.25
N ALA A 199 10.44 0.43 5.20
CA ALA A 199 10.98 -0.40 6.25
C ALA A 199 12.49 -0.63 6.05
N LEU A 200 13.27 -0.24 7.07
CA LEU A 200 14.70 -0.54 7.12
C LEU A 200 14.90 -2.02 7.42
N GLY A 201 15.77 -2.65 6.64
CA GLY A 201 15.97 -4.09 6.65
C GLY A 201 16.94 -4.51 5.55
N ASN A 202 17.16 -5.81 5.41
CA ASN A 202 17.96 -6.35 4.32
C ASN A 202 17.20 -7.47 3.59
N PRO A 203 16.65 -7.21 2.38
CA PRO A 203 16.64 -5.92 1.68
C PRO A 203 15.65 -4.92 2.32
N PRO A 204 15.81 -3.60 2.06
CA PRO A 204 14.79 -2.62 2.43
C PRO A 204 13.49 -2.89 1.67
N LEU A 205 12.36 -2.45 2.24
CA LEU A 205 11.04 -2.73 1.72
C LEU A 205 10.17 -1.48 1.69
N VAL A 206 9.50 -1.23 0.57
CA VAL A 206 8.54 -0.12 0.42
C VAL A 206 7.16 -0.56 0.91
N LEU A 207 6.50 0.26 1.71
CA LEU A 207 5.19 -0.04 2.29
C LEU A 207 4.23 1.14 2.15
N PRO A 208 3.57 1.30 0.99
CA PRO A 208 2.66 2.41 0.75
C PRO A 208 1.42 2.35 1.66
N VAL A 209 1.00 3.50 2.19
CA VAL A 209 -0.17 3.61 3.08
C VAL A 209 -1.08 4.74 2.63
N GLY A 210 -2.40 4.50 2.59
CA GLY A 210 -3.38 5.52 2.22
C GLY A 210 -3.60 6.55 3.32
N ARG A 211 -3.90 7.79 2.93
CA ARG A 211 -4.28 8.92 3.78
C ARG A 211 -5.42 9.68 3.09
N ALA A 212 -6.65 9.23 3.34
CA ALA A 212 -7.88 9.79 2.79
C ALA A 212 -9.05 9.28 3.64
N VAL A 213 -10.24 9.89 3.50
CA VAL A 213 -11.48 9.29 4.03
C VAL A 213 -11.67 7.91 3.41
N GLY A 214 -11.65 6.85 4.22
CA GLY A 214 -11.60 5.44 3.79
C GLY A 214 -10.21 4.77 3.87
N GLY A 215 -9.17 5.53 4.21
CA GLY A 215 -7.79 5.05 4.42
C GLY A 215 -7.21 4.27 3.24
N THR A 216 -6.44 3.21 3.52
CA THR A 216 -5.81 2.37 2.49
C THR A 216 -6.82 1.64 1.59
N THR A 217 -8.10 1.54 1.97
CA THR A 217 -9.11 0.92 1.10
C THR A 217 -9.38 1.73 -0.18
N VAL A 218 -9.04 3.03 -0.16
CA VAL A 218 -9.15 3.93 -1.33
C VAL A 218 -8.09 3.61 -2.38
N VAL A 219 -6.90 3.16 -1.96
CA VAL A 219 -5.72 2.93 -2.81
C VAL A 219 -5.30 1.47 -2.93
N ASN A 220 -6.03 0.52 -2.35
CA ASN A 220 -5.76 -0.90 -2.57
C ASN A 220 -6.35 -1.41 -3.90
N SER A 221 -6.01 -2.63 -4.24
CA SER A 221 -6.45 -3.32 -5.46
C SER A 221 -7.91 -3.79 -5.43
N GLY A 222 -8.49 -3.94 -4.24
CA GLY A 222 -9.83 -4.46 -4.03
C GLY A 222 -9.94 -5.99 -4.03
N THR A 223 -8.82 -6.72 -3.95
CA THR A 223 -8.80 -8.19 -3.82
C THR A 223 -9.34 -8.64 -2.47
N CYS A 224 -10.17 -9.69 -2.48
CA CYS A 224 -10.88 -10.18 -1.31
C CYS A 224 -10.71 -11.70 -1.17
N TYR A 225 -9.89 -12.11 -0.21
CA TYR A 225 -9.76 -13.49 0.26
C TYR A 225 -10.29 -13.59 1.68
N ARG A 226 -11.02 -14.67 1.97
CA ARG A 226 -11.39 -15.01 3.34
C ARG A 226 -10.14 -15.45 4.10
N THR A 227 -10.10 -15.14 5.40
CA THR A 227 -9.06 -15.67 6.28
C THR A 227 -9.17 -17.20 6.28
N PRO A 228 -8.09 -17.94 5.99
CA PRO A 228 -8.15 -19.40 5.99
C PRO A 228 -8.48 -20.00 7.37
N ASP A 229 -9.22 -21.11 7.40
CA ASP A 229 -9.67 -21.77 8.64
C ASP A 229 -8.52 -22.15 9.58
N HIS A 230 -7.38 -22.57 9.02
CA HIS A 230 -6.20 -22.92 9.82
C HIS A 230 -5.60 -21.69 10.51
N VAL A 231 -5.75 -20.50 9.93
CA VAL A 231 -5.33 -19.23 10.54
C VAL A 231 -6.29 -18.84 11.67
N VAL A 232 -7.60 -18.94 11.44
CA VAL A 232 -8.62 -18.68 12.49
C VAL A 232 -8.42 -19.64 13.66
N THR A 233 -8.26 -20.93 13.39
CA THR A 233 -7.97 -21.95 14.40
C THR A 233 -6.71 -21.61 15.20
N ARG A 234 -5.63 -21.17 14.53
CA ARG A 234 -4.40 -20.72 15.21
C ARG A 234 -4.63 -19.48 16.08
N TRP A 235 -5.41 -18.50 15.61
CA TRP A 235 -5.74 -17.31 16.38
C TRP A 235 -6.50 -17.64 17.66
N LEU A 236 -7.48 -18.53 17.59
CA LEU A 236 -8.23 -18.99 18.76
C LEU A 236 -7.35 -19.80 19.71
N SER A 237 -6.74 -20.88 19.22
CA SER A 237 -6.05 -21.85 20.08
C SER A 237 -4.69 -21.38 20.63
N HIS A 238 -3.90 -20.62 19.86
CA HIS A 238 -2.54 -20.24 20.26
C HIS A 238 -2.45 -18.81 20.82
N HIS A 239 -3.39 -17.93 20.44
CA HIS A 239 -3.37 -16.53 20.88
C HIS A 239 -4.52 -16.17 21.81
N GLY A 240 -5.57 -17.01 21.90
CA GLY A 240 -6.78 -16.67 22.63
C GLY A 240 -7.44 -15.40 22.08
N PHE A 241 -7.48 -15.26 20.75
CA PHE A 241 -8.07 -14.09 20.10
C PHE A 241 -9.57 -14.32 19.90
N GLU A 242 -10.36 -14.11 20.95
CA GLU A 242 -11.81 -14.36 21.00
C GLU A 242 -12.61 -13.53 19.98
N VAL A 243 -12.09 -12.39 19.54
CA VAL A 243 -12.62 -11.64 18.38
C VAL A 243 -12.78 -12.53 17.13
N ALA A 244 -12.03 -13.62 17.00
CA ALA A 244 -12.16 -14.58 15.90
C ALA A 244 -13.18 -15.70 16.16
N GLU A 245 -13.95 -15.68 17.25
CA GLU A 245 -15.05 -16.62 17.45
C GLU A 245 -16.20 -16.30 16.49
N GLY A 246 -16.75 -17.33 15.84
CA GLY A 246 -17.81 -17.13 14.83
C GLY A 246 -17.35 -16.27 13.64
N PHE A 247 -16.06 -16.28 13.30
CA PHE A 247 -15.48 -15.36 12.31
C PHE A 247 -16.13 -15.44 10.93
N ASP A 248 -16.67 -16.60 10.54
CA ASP A 248 -17.33 -16.78 9.26
C ASP A 248 -18.56 -15.88 9.08
N ALA A 249 -19.38 -15.71 10.12
CA ALA A 249 -20.54 -14.83 10.07
C ALA A 249 -20.13 -13.37 9.88
N HIS A 250 -19.05 -12.95 10.56
CA HIS A 250 -18.47 -11.62 10.38
C HIS A 250 -17.89 -11.43 8.98
N LEU A 251 -17.22 -12.45 8.44
CA LEU A 251 -16.71 -12.43 7.06
C LEU A 251 -17.86 -12.35 6.04
N ASP A 252 -18.95 -13.07 6.24
CA ASP A 252 -20.14 -13.03 5.37
C ASP A 252 -20.75 -11.62 5.34
N GLU A 253 -20.90 -10.99 6.51
CA GLU A 253 -21.38 -9.62 6.64
C GLU A 253 -20.47 -8.61 5.93
N VAL A 254 -19.15 -8.78 6.04
CA VAL A 254 -18.17 -7.93 5.36
C VAL A 254 -18.21 -8.14 3.84
N GLU A 255 -18.25 -9.39 3.36
CA GLU A 255 -18.32 -9.69 1.93
C GLU A 255 -19.59 -9.11 1.29
N ARG A 256 -20.73 -9.23 1.99
CA ARG A 256 -22.01 -8.64 1.59
C ARG A 256 -21.92 -7.11 1.54
N THR A 257 -21.38 -6.49 2.58
CA THR A 257 -21.18 -5.04 2.68
C THR A 257 -20.32 -4.51 1.54
N LEU A 258 -19.21 -5.19 1.24
CA LEU A 258 -18.28 -4.82 0.17
C LEU A 258 -18.74 -5.26 -1.23
N ARG A 259 -19.85 -6.00 -1.33
CA ARG A 259 -20.37 -6.58 -2.57
C ARG A 259 -19.31 -7.41 -3.31
N VAL A 260 -18.61 -8.27 -2.57
CA VAL A 260 -17.52 -9.08 -3.11
C VAL A 260 -18.04 -10.04 -4.16
N ALA A 261 -17.46 -9.98 -5.37
CA ALA A 261 -17.82 -10.85 -6.48
C ALA A 261 -16.59 -11.31 -7.25
N ARG A 262 -16.66 -12.50 -7.84
CA ARG A 262 -15.64 -12.97 -8.80
C ARG A 262 -15.70 -12.08 -10.04
N GLN A 263 -14.55 -11.62 -10.51
CA GLN A 263 -14.50 -10.83 -11.73
C GLN A 263 -14.84 -11.68 -12.96
N PRO A 264 -15.63 -11.15 -13.90
CA PRO A 264 -15.89 -11.85 -15.14
C PRO A 264 -14.63 -11.86 -16.04
N VAL A 265 -14.51 -12.86 -16.90
CA VAL A 265 -13.30 -13.10 -17.70
C VAL A 265 -13.05 -12.00 -18.74
N ASP A 266 -14.13 -11.42 -19.27
CA ASP A 266 -14.11 -10.38 -20.31
C ASP A 266 -13.46 -9.06 -19.87
N VAL A 267 -13.50 -8.73 -18.57
CA VAL A 267 -12.90 -7.48 -18.04
C VAL A 267 -11.47 -7.63 -17.54
N LEU A 268 -10.91 -8.85 -17.48
CA LEU A 268 -9.59 -9.11 -16.89
C LEU A 268 -8.47 -8.37 -17.60
N GLY A 269 -8.58 -8.22 -18.92
CA GLY A 269 -7.50 -7.74 -19.78
C GLY A 269 -6.45 -8.81 -20.08
N ASN A 270 -5.57 -8.53 -21.04
CA ASN A 270 -4.62 -9.53 -21.55
C ASN A 270 -3.64 -10.04 -20.49
N ASN A 271 -3.27 -9.22 -19.50
CA ASN A 271 -2.39 -9.66 -18.41
C ASN A 271 -3.01 -10.85 -17.65
N GLY A 272 -4.30 -10.76 -17.31
CA GLY A 272 -5.02 -11.86 -16.64
C GLY A 272 -5.23 -13.06 -17.56
N LEU A 273 -5.58 -12.85 -18.82
CA LEU A 273 -5.78 -13.94 -19.78
C LEU A 273 -4.49 -14.74 -20.02
N LEU A 274 -3.35 -14.07 -20.13
CA LEU A 274 -2.04 -14.72 -20.24
C LEU A 274 -1.70 -15.52 -18.98
N ALA A 275 -2.01 -14.99 -17.79
CA ALA A 275 -1.79 -15.72 -16.55
C ALA A 275 -2.64 -17.01 -16.48
N LEU A 276 -3.91 -16.96 -16.90
CA LEU A 276 -4.77 -18.15 -16.99
C LEU A 276 -4.24 -19.15 -18.03
N ALA A 277 -3.76 -18.67 -19.18
CA ALA A 277 -3.20 -19.52 -20.21
C ALA A 277 -1.92 -20.24 -19.72
N GLY A 278 -1.00 -19.51 -19.10
CA GLY A 278 0.23 -20.09 -18.53
C GLY A 278 -0.05 -21.07 -17.39
N ALA A 279 -1.01 -20.76 -16.51
CA ALA A 279 -1.42 -21.69 -15.46
C ALA A 279 -2.04 -22.96 -16.05
N LYS A 280 -2.89 -22.84 -17.08
CA LYS A 280 -3.49 -23.99 -17.77
C LYS A 280 -2.43 -24.90 -18.39
N GLU A 281 -1.43 -24.33 -19.07
CA GLU A 281 -0.34 -25.08 -19.69
C GLU A 281 0.48 -25.86 -18.65
N LEU A 282 0.69 -25.26 -17.47
CA LEU A 282 1.39 -25.91 -16.34
C LEU A 282 0.51 -26.87 -15.52
N GLY A 283 -0.80 -26.93 -15.79
CA GLY A 283 -1.76 -27.67 -14.97
C GLY A 283 -1.97 -27.08 -13.56
N TRP A 284 -1.67 -25.79 -13.37
CA TRP A 284 -1.77 -25.09 -12.09
C TRP A 284 -3.18 -24.58 -11.82
N ALA A 285 -3.57 -24.58 -10.55
CA ALA A 285 -4.83 -23.98 -10.12
C ALA A 285 -4.79 -22.45 -10.24
N ALA A 286 -5.64 -21.87 -11.09
CA ALA A 286 -5.78 -20.42 -11.23
C ALA A 286 -7.21 -20.02 -11.58
N ALA A 287 -7.64 -18.86 -11.09
CA ALA A 287 -8.98 -18.33 -11.36
C ALA A 287 -9.04 -16.79 -11.29
N PRO A 288 -10.03 -16.17 -11.94
CA PRO A 288 -10.30 -14.74 -11.75
C PRO A 288 -10.52 -14.40 -10.27
N LEU A 289 -9.90 -13.33 -9.78
CA LEU A 289 -9.97 -12.96 -8.36
C LEU A 289 -11.38 -12.54 -7.94
N ARG A 290 -11.70 -12.80 -6.67
CA ARG A 290 -12.85 -12.16 -5.99
C ARG A 290 -12.44 -10.76 -5.54
N ARG A 291 -13.27 -9.77 -5.85
CA ARG A 291 -12.98 -8.37 -5.57
C ARG A 291 -14.21 -7.63 -5.08
N ASN A 292 -14.01 -6.59 -4.27
CA ASN A 292 -15.04 -5.61 -3.93
C ASN A 292 -15.30 -4.61 -5.08
N ALA A 293 -15.36 -5.10 -6.31
CA ALA A 293 -15.55 -4.30 -7.50
C ALA A 293 -16.45 -5.04 -8.51
N PRO A 294 -17.71 -5.38 -8.15
CA PRO A 294 -18.57 -6.22 -8.98
C PRO A 294 -18.85 -5.60 -10.36
N GLY A 295 -18.89 -4.27 -10.47
CA GLY A 295 -19.06 -3.54 -11.72
C GLY A 295 -17.75 -3.01 -12.32
N CYS A 296 -16.63 -3.72 -12.18
CA CYS A 296 -15.34 -3.23 -12.67
C CYS A 296 -15.37 -2.95 -14.17
N ARG A 297 -14.92 -1.75 -14.56
CA ARG A 297 -14.85 -1.30 -15.96
C ARG A 297 -13.44 -1.34 -16.54
N GLY A 298 -12.54 -2.14 -15.95
CA GLY A 298 -11.19 -2.34 -16.46
C GLY A 298 -10.30 -1.09 -16.47
N SER A 299 -10.49 -0.14 -15.55
CA SER A 299 -9.71 1.12 -15.54
C SER A 299 -8.26 0.96 -15.07
N CYS A 300 -7.93 -0.16 -14.42
CA CYS A 300 -6.61 -0.46 -13.85
C CYS A 300 -6.03 0.63 -12.92
N GLN A 301 -6.85 1.53 -12.37
CA GLN A 301 -6.41 2.69 -11.58
C GLN A 301 -6.75 2.56 -10.08
N CYS A 302 -7.01 1.36 -9.59
CA CYS A 302 -7.44 1.11 -8.21
C CYS A 302 -6.47 1.68 -7.16
N VAL A 303 -5.17 1.74 -7.50
CA VAL A 303 -4.11 2.27 -6.64
C VAL A 303 -4.13 3.80 -6.49
N VAL A 304 -4.89 4.53 -7.31
CA VAL A 304 -4.97 5.99 -7.26
C VAL A 304 -6.42 6.50 -7.26
N GLY A 305 -7.29 5.73 -6.59
CA GLY A 305 -8.73 5.98 -6.58
C GLY A 305 -9.39 5.52 -7.88
N CYS A 306 -10.46 4.71 -7.75
CA CYS A 306 -11.17 4.17 -8.90
C CYS A 306 -11.97 5.29 -9.60
N PRO A 307 -11.64 5.67 -10.85
CA PRO A 307 -12.33 6.77 -11.53
C PRO A 307 -13.76 6.42 -11.97
N THR A 308 -14.17 5.15 -11.85
CA THR A 308 -15.50 4.69 -12.29
C THR A 308 -16.45 4.39 -11.14
N GLY A 309 -16.01 4.53 -9.88
CA GLY A 309 -16.81 4.20 -8.69
C GLY A 309 -17.07 2.70 -8.50
N ALA A 310 -16.47 1.84 -9.33
CA ALA A 310 -16.75 0.41 -9.30
C ALA A 310 -16.17 -0.29 -8.06
N LYS A 311 -14.98 0.13 -7.61
CA LYS A 311 -14.35 -0.41 -6.40
C LYS A 311 -15.04 0.15 -5.17
N GLN A 312 -15.74 -0.72 -4.45
CA GLN A 312 -16.45 -0.46 -3.20
C GLN A 312 -15.47 -0.31 -2.03
N SER A 313 -14.60 0.71 -2.09
CA SER A 313 -13.83 1.14 -0.91
C SER A 313 -14.80 1.54 0.22
N VAL A 314 -14.33 1.59 1.46
CA VAL A 314 -15.25 1.81 2.59
C VAL A 314 -15.94 3.17 2.55
N GLN A 315 -15.35 4.16 1.85
CA GLN A 315 -15.97 5.45 1.58
C GLN A 315 -17.25 5.37 0.72
N LEU A 316 -17.41 4.31 -0.09
CA LEU A 316 -18.59 4.09 -0.94
C LEU A 316 -19.54 3.01 -0.40
N SER A 317 -19.12 2.24 0.61
CA SER A 317 -19.84 1.02 1.05
C SER A 317 -20.17 0.97 2.54
N VAL A 318 -19.31 1.48 3.41
CA VAL A 318 -19.48 1.35 4.88
C VAL A 318 -19.74 2.70 5.53
N LEU A 319 -18.94 3.71 5.18
CA LEU A 319 -19.07 5.06 5.74
C LEU A 319 -20.43 5.71 5.44
N PRO A 320 -21.05 5.51 4.26
CA PRO A 320 -22.41 6.01 4.03
C PRO A 320 -23.43 5.43 5.01
N ASP A 321 -23.36 4.13 5.29
CA ASP A 321 -24.22 3.48 6.29
C ASP A 321 -23.95 4.02 7.70
N ALA A 322 -22.69 4.28 8.04
CA ALA A 322 -22.31 4.86 9.33
C ALA A 322 -22.84 6.28 9.49
N CYS A 323 -22.71 7.12 8.45
CA CYS A 323 -23.24 8.48 8.43
C CYS A 323 -24.78 8.50 8.48
N ALA A 324 -25.45 7.60 7.75
CA ALA A 324 -26.90 7.43 7.82
C ALA A 324 -27.37 7.02 9.22
N ALA A 325 -26.54 6.32 9.99
CA ALA A 325 -26.79 5.97 11.40
C ALA A 325 -26.35 7.07 12.39
N GLY A 326 -25.86 8.23 11.93
CA GLY A 326 -25.50 9.38 12.78
C GLY A 326 -24.02 9.58 13.06
N THR A 327 -23.12 8.93 12.31
CA THR A 327 -21.66 9.19 12.41
C THR A 327 -21.29 10.47 11.66
N ALA A 328 -20.65 11.42 12.35
CA ALA A 328 -19.99 12.58 11.71
C ALA A 328 -18.50 12.31 11.49
N ILE A 329 -17.93 12.78 10.38
CA ILE A 329 -16.52 12.59 10.01
C ILE A 329 -15.80 13.94 9.95
N VAL A 330 -14.77 14.12 10.78
CA VAL A 330 -13.89 15.29 10.76
C VAL A 330 -12.69 15.00 9.87
N THR A 331 -12.53 15.73 8.76
CA THR A 331 -11.45 15.52 7.78
C THR A 331 -10.29 16.50 7.96
N GLY A 332 -9.12 16.17 7.39
CA GLY A 332 -7.92 17.02 7.49
C GLY A 332 -7.48 17.20 8.95
N ALA A 333 -7.70 16.21 9.80
CA ALA A 333 -7.53 16.30 11.26
C ALA A 333 -6.69 15.14 11.80
N ARG A 334 -5.54 15.46 12.41
CA ARG A 334 -4.64 14.44 12.96
C ARG A 334 -4.82 14.29 14.47
N VAL A 335 -5.23 13.12 14.93
CA VAL A 335 -5.26 12.83 16.38
C VAL A 335 -3.84 12.77 16.93
N LEU A 336 -3.52 13.70 17.85
CA LEU A 336 -2.21 13.81 18.48
C LEU A 336 -2.08 12.83 19.65
N ARG A 337 -3.09 12.78 20.52
CA ARG A 337 -3.11 11.94 21.73
C ARG A 337 -4.54 11.66 22.20
N ILE A 338 -4.69 10.55 22.90
CA ILE A 338 -5.87 10.19 23.67
C ILE A 338 -5.75 10.84 25.06
N LEU A 339 -6.83 11.48 25.50
CA LEU A 339 -6.96 12.03 26.85
C LEU A 339 -7.39 10.91 27.80
N THR A 340 -6.81 10.89 29.00
CA THR A 340 -7.11 9.89 30.02
C THR A 340 -7.36 10.55 31.36
N ASP A 341 -8.46 10.21 32.01
CA ASP A 341 -8.67 10.47 33.42
C ASP A 341 -7.96 9.37 34.23
N ARG A 342 -6.86 9.72 34.88
CA ARG A 342 -5.95 8.76 35.54
C ARG A 342 -6.33 8.43 36.98
N ASP A 343 -7.00 9.38 37.65
CA ASP A 343 -7.25 9.33 39.09
C ASP A 343 -8.67 8.82 39.41
N ARG A 344 -9.38 8.31 38.40
CA ARG A 344 -10.74 7.81 38.54
C ARG A 344 -10.78 6.52 39.38
N PRO A 345 -11.73 6.37 40.32
CA PRO A 345 -11.99 5.10 40.98
C PRO A 345 -12.24 3.99 39.95
N GLY A 346 -11.51 2.86 40.07
CA GLY A 346 -11.54 1.76 39.09
C GLY A 346 -10.40 1.80 38.06
N GLY A 347 -9.54 2.82 38.08
CA GLY A 347 -8.34 2.92 37.24
C GLY A 347 -8.49 3.87 36.05
N PRO A 348 -7.42 4.03 35.24
CA PRO A 348 -7.40 5.00 34.15
C PRO A 348 -8.52 4.76 33.13
N ARG A 349 -9.19 5.83 32.68
CA ARG A 349 -10.25 5.77 31.66
C ARG A 349 -10.03 6.80 30.56
N ALA A 350 -10.40 6.46 29.33
CA ALA A 350 -10.43 7.43 28.23
C ALA A 350 -11.35 8.61 28.56
N ALA A 351 -10.95 9.80 28.13
CA ALA A 351 -11.69 11.05 28.32
C ALA A 351 -11.87 11.85 27.01
N GLY A 352 -11.30 11.37 25.90
CA GLY A 352 -11.41 11.98 24.58
C GLY A 352 -10.11 11.97 23.80
N VAL A 353 -10.00 12.87 22.84
CA VAL A 353 -8.81 13.05 22.00
C VAL A 353 -8.45 14.51 21.81
N VAL A 354 -7.16 14.79 21.64
CA VAL A 354 -6.63 16.06 21.12
C VAL A 354 -6.29 15.87 19.66
N VAL A 355 -6.75 16.79 18.82
CA VAL A 355 -6.64 16.74 17.37
C VAL A 355 -5.96 18.00 16.86
N SER A 356 -5.00 17.85 15.95
CA SER A 356 -4.32 18.95 15.27
C SER A 356 -4.98 19.24 13.93
N ARG A 357 -5.24 20.52 13.67
CA ARG A 357 -5.68 21.06 12.39
C ARG A 357 -4.48 21.33 11.45
N PRO A 358 -4.70 21.50 10.14
CA PRO A 358 -3.61 21.78 9.18
C PRO A 358 -2.85 23.08 9.47
N ASP A 359 -3.50 24.06 10.11
CA ASP A 359 -2.90 25.32 10.55
C ASP A 359 -2.07 25.21 11.84
N GLY A 360 -2.03 24.03 12.46
CA GLY A 360 -1.33 23.75 13.72
C GLY A 360 -2.16 24.02 14.97
N SER A 361 -3.36 24.59 14.87
CA SER A 361 -4.26 24.75 16.02
C SER A 361 -4.81 23.40 16.49
N GLU A 362 -5.21 23.32 17.75
CA GLU A 362 -5.75 22.10 18.35
C GLU A 362 -7.26 22.21 18.62
N LEU A 363 -7.94 21.07 18.59
CA LEU A 363 -9.31 20.91 19.07
C LEU A 363 -9.43 19.66 19.94
N GLU A 364 -10.46 19.61 20.79
CA GLU A 364 -10.76 18.49 21.68
C GLU A 364 -12.13 17.87 21.36
N ILE A 365 -12.18 16.54 21.36
CA ILE A 365 -13.42 15.77 21.28
C ILE A 365 -13.47 14.86 22.50
N LEU A 366 -14.33 15.19 23.45
CA LEU A 366 -14.45 14.46 24.71
C LEU A 366 -15.34 13.23 24.53
N SER A 367 -14.88 12.09 25.04
CA SER A 367 -15.61 10.82 25.01
C SER A 367 -15.00 9.83 26.00
N SER A 368 -15.83 9.05 26.67
CA SER A 368 -15.38 7.92 27.51
C SER A 368 -15.03 6.67 26.72
N LEU A 369 -15.31 6.66 25.41
CA LEU A 369 -14.98 5.58 24.47
C LEU A 369 -14.16 6.12 23.29
N VAL A 370 -12.97 5.55 23.10
CA VAL A 370 -12.08 5.85 21.98
C VAL A 370 -11.72 4.56 21.26
N VAL A 371 -12.10 4.46 19.98
CA VAL A 371 -11.71 3.37 19.11
C VAL A 371 -10.47 3.78 18.32
N VAL A 372 -9.38 3.06 18.52
CA VAL A 372 -8.12 3.27 17.81
C VAL A 372 -8.12 2.45 16.53
N ALA A 373 -8.22 3.14 15.39
CA ALA A 373 -8.23 2.55 14.06
C ALA A 373 -7.26 3.27 13.09
N ALA A 374 -6.12 3.76 13.60
CA ALA A 374 -5.16 4.56 12.86
C ALA A 374 -4.29 3.74 11.88
N GLY A 375 -4.45 2.41 11.87
CA GLY A 375 -3.69 1.46 11.08
C GLY A 375 -2.44 0.98 11.81
N ALA A 376 -1.95 -0.21 11.44
CA ALA A 376 -0.87 -0.90 12.14
C ALA A 376 0.44 -0.10 12.28
N LEU A 377 0.67 0.91 11.44
CA LEU A 377 1.88 1.74 11.54
C LEU A 377 1.71 2.98 12.45
N GLN A 378 0.49 3.52 12.57
CA GLN A 378 0.23 4.75 13.32
C GLN A 378 -0.33 4.48 14.71
N THR A 379 -1.08 3.38 14.90
CA THR A 379 -1.65 2.98 16.18
C THR A 379 -0.60 2.91 17.30
N PRO A 380 0.57 2.26 17.14
CA PRO A 380 1.60 2.23 18.19
C PRO A 380 2.11 3.62 18.60
N GLN A 381 2.22 4.53 17.64
CA GLN A 381 2.69 5.88 17.92
C GLN A 381 1.64 6.72 18.64
N LEU A 382 0.37 6.62 18.22
CA LEU A 382 -0.72 7.27 18.93
C LEU A 382 -0.75 6.82 20.39
N LEU A 383 -0.67 5.50 20.64
CA LEU A 383 -0.66 4.95 21.99
C LEU A 383 0.55 5.47 22.80
N ARG A 384 1.76 5.49 22.21
CA ARG A 384 2.96 6.06 22.86
C ARG A 384 2.81 7.55 23.18
N ARG A 385 2.31 8.37 22.25
CA ARG A 385 2.08 9.82 22.48
C ARG A 385 1.02 10.08 23.56
N SER A 386 0.08 9.15 23.72
CA SER A 386 -0.99 9.19 24.73
C SER A 386 -0.54 8.70 26.11
N GLY A 387 0.69 8.20 26.25
CA GLY A 387 1.13 7.55 27.49
C GLY A 387 0.49 6.18 27.75
N LEU A 388 -0.15 5.59 26.73
CA LEU A 388 -0.80 4.27 26.74
C LEU A 388 0.04 3.20 26.03
N GLY A 389 1.24 3.56 25.56
CA GLY A 389 2.17 2.67 24.85
C GLY A 389 3.18 1.95 25.75
N GLY A 390 2.91 1.84 27.05
CA GLY A 390 3.84 1.29 28.05
C GLY A 390 4.08 -0.22 27.92
N HIS A 391 3.13 -0.95 27.34
CA HIS A 391 3.27 -2.39 27.14
C HIS A 391 4.46 -2.70 26.19
N PRO A 392 5.40 -3.59 26.56
CA PRO A 392 6.67 -3.78 25.83
C PRO A 392 6.51 -4.33 24.42
N ARG A 393 5.33 -4.90 24.11
CA ARG A 393 4.98 -5.44 22.78
C ARG A 393 4.33 -4.42 21.85
N ILE A 394 3.98 -3.21 22.30
CA ILE A 394 3.44 -2.16 21.42
C ILE A 394 4.45 -1.82 20.32
N GLY A 395 4.00 -1.90 19.07
CA GLY A 395 4.80 -1.72 17.86
C GLY A 395 5.69 -2.90 17.50
N ARG A 396 5.70 -4.01 18.26
CA ARG A 396 6.37 -5.26 17.87
C ARG A 396 5.38 -6.14 17.10
N ASN A 397 5.80 -7.35 16.72
CA ASN A 397 4.92 -8.32 16.04
C ASN A 397 4.40 -7.86 14.66
N LEU A 398 5.08 -6.90 14.03
CA LEU A 398 4.67 -6.42 12.71
C LEU A 398 4.92 -7.51 11.67
N SER A 399 3.84 -7.95 11.04
CA SER A 399 3.87 -8.69 9.77
C SER A 399 3.53 -7.71 8.65
N VAL A 400 4.08 -7.92 7.46
CA VAL A 400 3.84 -7.00 6.32
C VAL A 400 3.31 -7.71 5.08
N HIS A 401 3.40 -9.04 5.01
CA HIS A 401 3.08 -9.82 3.81
C HIS A 401 3.95 -9.38 2.61
N PRO A 402 5.28 -9.62 2.66
CA PRO A 402 6.23 -9.11 1.67
C PRO A 402 5.98 -9.71 0.29
N ALA A 403 6.26 -8.90 -0.72
CA ALA A 403 5.93 -9.15 -2.11
C ALA A 403 7.08 -8.81 -3.06
N ILE A 404 7.13 -9.53 -4.17
CA ILE A 404 8.02 -9.26 -5.32
C ILE A 404 7.22 -9.29 -6.62
N SER A 405 7.80 -8.75 -7.69
CA SER A 405 7.19 -8.76 -9.02
C SER A 405 8.16 -9.25 -10.08
N VAL A 406 7.61 -9.87 -11.13
CA VAL A 406 8.30 -10.35 -12.32
C VAL A 406 7.44 -9.97 -13.52
N ALA A 407 8.07 -9.60 -14.65
CA ALA A 407 7.35 -9.33 -15.89
C ALA A 407 7.80 -10.26 -17.02
N GLY A 408 6.89 -10.58 -17.94
CA GLY A 408 7.17 -11.30 -19.18
C GLY A 408 6.89 -10.41 -20.37
N ARG A 409 7.76 -10.46 -21.38
CA ARG A 409 7.62 -9.75 -22.64
C ARG A 409 7.05 -10.66 -23.71
N PHE A 410 6.09 -10.16 -24.46
CA PHE A 410 5.37 -10.87 -25.51
C PHE A 410 5.52 -10.12 -26.84
N SER A 411 5.52 -10.84 -27.95
CA SER A 411 5.55 -10.22 -29.29
C SER A 411 4.29 -9.42 -29.61
N ARG A 412 3.18 -9.70 -28.94
CA ARG A 412 1.90 -9.00 -29.11
C ARG A 412 1.66 -8.00 -27.98
N PRO A 413 0.96 -6.89 -28.25
CA PRO A 413 0.55 -5.96 -27.20
C PRO A 413 -0.27 -6.64 -26.10
N VAL A 414 0.19 -6.50 -24.86
CA VAL A 414 -0.52 -6.90 -23.64
C VAL A 414 -1.32 -5.71 -23.10
N THR A 415 -0.70 -4.53 -23.06
CA THR A 415 -1.28 -3.29 -22.49
C THR A 415 -1.83 -3.54 -21.07
N GLY A 416 -1.01 -4.10 -20.17
CA GLY A 416 -1.46 -4.62 -18.87
C GLY A 416 -2.21 -3.63 -17.97
N TRP A 417 -2.05 -2.32 -18.22
CA TRP A 417 -2.82 -1.27 -17.53
C TRP A 417 -4.23 -1.04 -18.10
N LYS A 418 -4.72 -1.92 -18.97
CA LYS A 418 -6.13 -2.00 -19.39
C LYS A 418 -6.72 -3.32 -18.91
N GLY A 419 -7.82 -3.23 -18.17
CA GLY A 419 -8.45 -4.37 -17.50
C GLY A 419 -8.38 -4.28 -15.99
N VAL A 420 -8.43 -5.42 -15.33
CA VAL A 420 -8.45 -5.51 -13.88
C VAL A 420 -7.02 -5.45 -13.33
N LEU A 421 -6.77 -4.52 -12.39
CA LEU A 421 -5.44 -4.31 -11.78
C LEU A 421 -4.86 -5.58 -11.17
N GLN A 422 -5.64 -6.29 -10.35
CA GLN A 422 -5.29 -7.63 -9.84
C GLN A 422 -6.37 -8.59 -10.32
N SER A 423 -6.09 -9.31 -11.40
CA SER A 423 -7.10 -9.97 -12.23
C SER A 423 -7.29 -11.45 -11.89
N VAL A 424 -6.19 -12.17 -11.67
CA VAL A 424 -6.17 -13.63 -11.52
C VAL A 424 -5.29 -14.01 -10.34
N GLY A 425 -5.79 -14.93 -9.52
CA GLY A 425 -5.02 -15.60 -8.47
C GLY A 425 -4.57 -16.96 -8.97
N VAL A 426 -3.30 -17.28 -8.76
CA VAL A 426 -2.69 -18.58 -9.06
C VAL A 426 -2.34 -19.22 -7.71
N GLU A 427 -3.08 -20.27 -7.37
CA GLU A 427 -3.15 -20.83 -6.02
C GLU A 427 -2.32 -22.09 -5.82
N GLU A 428 -1.62 -22.56 -6.86
CA GLU A 428 -0.77 -23.76 -6.84
C GLU A 428 0.15 -23.85 -5.61
N LEU A 429 0.71 -22.71 -5.18
CA LEU A 429 1.66 -22.63 -4.07
C LEU A 429 1.04 -22.04 -2.78
N HIS A 430 -0.28 -21.87 -2.74
CA HIS A 430 -0.95 -21.16 -1.64
C HIS A 430 -0.80 -21.92 -0.31
N ALA A 431 -0.89 -23.25 -0.32
CA ALA A 431 -0.65 -24.09 0.86
C ALA A 431 0.77 -23.93 1.44
N ASP A 432 1.75 -23.57 0.60
CA ASP A 432 3.12 -23.28 1.02
C ASP A 432 3.29 -21.85 1.55
N GLY A 433 2.21 -21.06 1.58
CA GLY A 433 2.17 -19.66 1.96
C GLY A 433 2.69 -18.73 0.87
N ILE A 434 2.49 -19.06 -0.41
CA ILE A 434 2.85 -18.23 -1.56
C ILE A 434 1.59 -18.01 -2.41
N LEU A 435 1.16 -16.77 -2.55
CA LEU A 435 0.06 -16.40 -3.43
C LEU A 435 0.61 -15.61 -4.62
N ILE A 436 0.41 -16.13 -5.83
CA ILE A 436 0.78 -15.46 -7.08
C ILE A 436 -0.46 -14.79 -7.67
N GLU A 437 -0.31 -13.57 -8.17
CA GLU A 437 -1.38 -12.79 -8.77
C GLU A 437 -0.92 -12.17 -10.09
N ALA A 438 -1.81 -12.20 -11.09
CA ALA A 438 -1.66 -11.36 -12.27
C ALA A 438 -2.00 -9.91 -11.88
N THR A 439 -0.98 -9.07 -11.79
CA THR A 439 -1.09 -7.70 -11.27
C THR A 439 -0.42 -6.71 -12.21
N ALA A 440 -1.16 -5.70 -12.65
CA ALA A 440 -0.64 -4.60 -13.45
C ALA A 440 -1.19 -3.28 -12.89
N ALA A 441 -0.35 -2.27 -12.82
CA ALA A 441 -0.74 -0.91 -12.43
C ALA A 441 -0.60 0.02 -13.64
N PRO A 442 -1.06 1.27 -13.56
CA PRO A 442 -0.73 2.27 -14.57
C PRO A 442 0.80 2.34 -14.74
N PRO A 443 1.31 2.57 -15.96
CA PRO A 443 2.74 2.67 -16.22
C PRO A 443 3.42 3.63 -15.24
N GLY A 444 4.60 3.25 -14.75
CA GLY A 444 5.34 3.96 -13.70
C GLY A 444 5.09 3.43 -12.30
N MET A 445 3.86 3.00 -11.99
CA MET A 445 3.50 2.44 -10.67
C MET A 445 3.83 0.95 -10.55
N SER A 446 4.10 0.26 -11.65
CA SER A 446 4.55 -1.15 -11.70
C SER A 446 5.92 -1.32 -12.35
N SER A 447 6.70 -0.24 -12.50
CA SER A 447 7.92 -0.23 -13.31
C SER A 447 9.20 -0.68 -12.57
N PHE A 448 9.09 -1.16 -11.33
CA PHE A 448 10.24 -1.62 -10.53
C PHE A 448 11.02 -2.78 -11.17
N VAL A 449 10.35 -3.58 -12.00
CA VAL A 449 10.92 -4.72 -12.73
C VAL A 449 11.76 -4.30 -13.95
N LEU A 450 11.69 -3.03 -14.39
CA LEU A 450 12.36 -2.58 -15.60
C LEU A 450 13.89 -2.47 -15.37
N PRO A 451 14.70 -3.15 -16.20
CA PRO A 451 16.16 -3.13 -16.06
C PRO A 451 16.77 -1.89 -16.72
N GLY A 452 18.07 -1.72 -16.46
CA GLY A 452 18.90 -0.75 -17.18
C GLY A 452 18.79 0.70 -16.70
N VAL A 453 19.54 1.54 -17.40
CA VAL A 453 19.59 3.01 -17.30
C VAL A 453 19.78 3.59 -18.70
N GLY A 454 19.52 4.87 -18.90
CA GLY A 454 19.70 5.53 -20.20
C GLY A 454 18.78 4.95 -21.27
N ARG A 455 19.33 4.64 -22.45
CA ARG A 455 18.55 4.13 -23.60
C ARG A 455 17.91 2.77 -23.34
N GLU A 456 18.55 1.90 -22.56
CA GLU A 456 17.94 0.62 -22.18
C GLU A 456 16.67 0.90 -21.37
N LEU A 457 16.76 1.70 -20.31
CA LEU A 457 15.59 2.03 -19.48
C LEU A 457 14.50 2.74 -20.28
N ARG A 458 14.87 3.66 -21.18
CA ARG A 458 13.93 4.34 -22.08
C ARG A 458 13.17 3.35 -22.95
N ARG A 459 13.88 2.41 -23.59
CA ARG A 459 13.28 1.33 -24.38
C ARG A 459 12.33 0.49 -23.53
N GLU A 460 12.73 0.12 -22.31
CA GLU A 460 11.89 -0.68 -21.42
C GLU A 460 10.61 0.08 -21.01
N VAL A 461 10.67 1.40 -20.81
CA VAL A 461 9.49 2.27 -20.59
C VAL A 461 8.63 2.36 -21.85
N GLU A 462 9.26 2.48 -23.02
CA GLU A 462 8.58 2.60 -24.31
C GLU A 462 7.82 1.31 -24.69
N GLU A 463 8.42 0.16 -24.44
CA GLU A 463 7.88 -1.17 -24.76
C GLU A 463 7.02 -1.78 -23.63
N THR A 464 6.65 -1.00 -22.61
CA THR A 464 5.80 -1.47 -21.49
C THR A 464 4.49 -2.11 -21.96
N GLU A 465 3.98 -1.73 -23.13
CA GLU A 465 2.75 -2.30 -23.70
C GLU A 465 2.86 -3.79 -24.06
N GLN A 466 4.07 -4.34 -24.15
CA GLN A 466 4.32 -5.75 -24.41
C GLN A 466 4.52 -6.58 -23.13
N LEU A 467 4.37 -5.95 -21.95
CA LEU A 467 4.63 -6.61 -20.67
C LEU A 467 3.35 -7.12 -20.00
N ALA A 468 3.39 -8.37 -19.58
CA ALA A 468 2.50 -8.95 -18.57
C ALA A 468 3.27 -9.02 -17.25
N THR A 469 2.62 -8.69 -16.13
CA THR A 469 3.28 -8.63 -14.81
C THR A 469 2.55 -9.54 -13.83
N LEU A 470 3.35 -10.32 -13.11
CA LEU A 470 2.94 -11.12 -11.97
C LEU A 470 3.55 -10.55 -10.70
N GLY A 471 2.78 -10.62 -9.62
CA GLY A 471 3.25 -10.36 -8.26
C GLY A 471 3.09 -11.61 -7.44
N ALA A 472 3.98 -11.80 -6.46
CA ALA A 472 3.81 -12.86 -5.49
C ALA A 472 4.03 -12.32 -4.09
N MET A 473 3.14 -12.71 -3.17
CA MET A 473 3.22 -12.38 -1.76
C MET A 473 3.42 -13.66 -0.96
N VAL A 474 4.08 -13.54 0.20
CA VAL A 474 4.33 -14.69 1.08
C VAL A 474 3.84 -14.46 2.51
N ALA A 475 3.22 -15.48 3.08
CA ALA A 475 2.78 -15.50 4.46
C ALA A 475 3.98 -15.42 5.42
N ASP A 476 4.32 -14.21 5.87
CA ASP A 476 5.49 -13.96 6.68
C ASP A 476 5.28 -14.26 8.17
N ARG A 477 6.38 -14.59 8.84
CA ARG A 477 6.42 -14.57 10.30
C ARG A 477 6.61 -13.14 10.79
N PRO A 478 5.95 -12.75 11.90
CA PRO A 478 6.11 -11.41 12.46
C PRO A 478 7.56 -11.18 12.91
N SER A 479 8.29 -10.36 12.18
CA SER A 479 9.68 -9.98 12.48
C SER A 479 9.87 -8.45 12.59
N GLY A 480 8.89 -7.69 12.11
CA GLY A 480 9.00 -6.24 12.03
C GLY A 480 8.67 -5.51 13.32
N ARG A 481 9.00 -4.22 13.35
CA ARG A 481 8.73 -3.30 14.45
C ARG A 481 8.46 -1.88 13.96
N VAL A 482 7.49 -1.23 14.59
CA VAL A 482 7.23 0.21 14.53
C VAL A 482 7.92 0.85 15.73
N LEU A 483 8.89 1.71 15.45
CA LEU A 483 9.68 2.48 16.41
C LEU A 483 9.28 3.96 16.37
N GLY A 484 9.74 4.70 17.37
CA GLY A 484 9.48 6.13 17.49
C GLY A 484 8.15 6.48 18.14
N ARG A 485 8.06 7.72 18.61
CA ARG A 485 6.87 8.31 19.25
C ARG A 485 6.22 9.34 18.32
N ASP A 486 7.04 10.24 17.77
CA ASP A 486 6.57 11.37 16.94
C ASP A 486 6.77 11.13 15.43
N ARG A 487 7.62 10.16 15.07
CA ARG A 487 7.86 9.74 13.69
C ARG A 487 7.79 8.23 13.57
N THR A 488 7.20 7.77 12.46
CA THR A 488 7.19 6.36 12.08
C THR A 488 8.57 5.94 11.61
N LEU A 489 9.22 5.06 12.38
CA LEU A 489 10.41 4.36 11.93
C LEU A 489 10.09 2.88 11.87
N LEU A 490 10.28 2.27 10.71
CA LEU A 490 9.95 0.88 10.47
C LEU A 490 11.24 0.06 10.37
N ARG A 491 11.30 -1.05 11.09
CA ARG A 491 12.31 -2.08 10.91
C ARG A 491 11.62 -3.38 10.51
N TYR A 492 12.12 -4.04 9.48
CA TYR A 492 11.62 -5.34 9.04
C TYR A 492 12.79 -6.21 8.59
N ASP A 493 13.02 -7.30 9.31
CA ASP A 493 14.09 -8.24 9.00
C ASP A 493 13.44 -9.49 8.38
N LEU A 494 13.70 -9.73 7.08
CA LEU A 494 13.11 -10.85 6.36
C LEU A 494 13.62 -12.18 6.93
N ALA A 495 12.71 -13.03 7.39
CA ALA A 495 13.08 -14.32 7.95
C ALA A 495 13.65 -15.26 6.86
N PRO A 496 14.65 -16.12 7.16
CA PRO A 496 15.23 -17.03 6.17
C PRO A 496 14.22 -17.97 5.50
N ARG A 497 13.14 -18.36 6.21
CA ARG A 497 12.04 -19.14 5.65
C ARG A 497 11.31 -18.37 4.55
N ASP A 498 11.01 -17.09 4.81
CA ASP A 498 10.21 -16.25 3.92
C ASP A 498 11.06 -15.79 2.73
N ALA A 499 12.36 -15.58 2.93
CA ALA A 499 13.35 -15.43 1.86
C ALA A 499 13.33 -16.59 0.85
N ARG A 500 13.30 -17.85 1.34
CA ARG A 500 13.21 -19.02 0.46
C ARG A 500 11.89 -19.08 -0.31
N ARG A 501 10.79 -18.68 0.33
CA ARG A 501 9.47 -18.60 -0.33
C ARG A 501 9.45 -17.56 -1.44
N LEU A 502 10.01 -16.36 -1.22
CA LEU A 502 10.11 -15.33 -2.26
C LEU A 502 10.94 -15.80 -3.46
N LEU A 503 12.10 -16.46 -3.22
CA LEU A 503 12.93 -16.99 -4.30
C LEU A 503 12.23 -18.13 -5.07
N ARG A 504 11.42 -18.95 -4.39
CA ARG A 504 10.56 -19.96 -5.04
C ARG A 504 9.46 -19.31 -5.85
N ALA A 505 8.83 -18.26 -5.32
CA ALA A 505 7.79 -17.51 -6.01
C ALA A 505 8.32 -16.82 -7.27
N GLN A 506 9.54 -16.28 -7.22
CA GLN A 506 10.21 -15.68 -8.38
C GLN A 506 10.40 -16.68 -9.53
N ARG A 507 10.89 -17.88 -9.22
CA ARG A 507 11.01 -18.99 -10.19
C ARG A 507 9.65 -19.38 -10.76
N ALA A 508 8.65 -19.55 -9.89
CA ALA A 508 7.31 -19.97 -10.29
C ALA A 508 6.65 -18.95 -11.23
N MET A 509 6.73 -17.65 -10.93
CA MET A 509 6.21 -16.60 -11.81
C MET A 509 6.90 -16.59 -13.18
N GLY A 510 8.22 -16.75 -13.23
CA GLY A 510 8.93 -16.80 -14.51
C GLY A 510 8.57 -18.03 -15.35
N ARG A 511 8.41 -19.21 -14.73
CA ARG A 511 7.92 -20.42 -15.40
C ARG A 511 6.51 -20.23 -15.96
N LEU A 512 5.62 -19.60 -15.18
CA LEU A 512 4.26 -19.30 -15.61
C LEU A 512 4.24 -18.36 -16.81
N LEU A 513 5.10 -17.33 -16.83
CA LEU A 513 5.21 -16.41 -17.96
C LEU A 513 5.74 -17.09 -19.23
N PHE A 514 6.76 -17.95 -19.12
CA PHE A 514 7.22 -18.74 -20.27
C PHE A 514 6.14 -19.69 -20.80
N ALA A 515 5.42 -20.37 -19.91
CA ALA A 515 4.30 -21.22 -20.28
C ALA A 515 3.15 -20.44 -20.95
N ALA A 516 2.97 -19.16 -20.58
CA ALA A 516 2.04 -18.25 -21.25
C ALA A 516 2.52 -17.77 -22.63
N GLY A 517 3.77 -18.05 -23.02
CA GLY A 517 4.37 -17.65 -24.29
C GLY A 517 5.24 -16.40 -24.26
N ALA A 518 5.79 -16.02 -23.09
CA ALA A 518 6.76 -14.92 -23.02
C ALA A 518 8.05 -15.27 -23.77
N GLU A 519 8.59 -14.32 -24.54
CA GLU A 519 9.88 -14.44 -25.24
C GLU A 519 11.06 -14.11 -24.32
N GLU A 520 10.79 -13.35 -23.26
CA GLU A 520 11.75 -12.94 -22.26
C GLU A 520 11.04 -12.69 -20.92
N VAL A 521 11.68 -13.03 -19.81
CA VAL A 521 11.25 -12.73 -18.45
C VAL A 521 12.21 -11.72 -17.83
N LEU A 522 11.66 -10.58 -17.41
CA LEU A 522 12.31 -9.56 -16.59
C LEU A 522 12.19 -9.95 -15.11
N THR A 523 13.31 -10.32 -14.50
CA THR A 523 13.32 -10.99 -13.18
C THR A 523 13.08 -10.02 -12.01
N GLY A 524 13.25 -8.72 -12.21
CA GLY A 524 13.29 -7.73 -11.13
C GLY A 524 14.57 -7.78 -10.28
N VAL A 525 15.61 -8.49 -10.73
CA VAL A 525 16.91 -8.57 -10.05
C VAL A 525 17.95 -7.77 -10.86
N PRO A 526 18.51 -6.66 -10.34
CA PRO A 526 19.40 -5.79 -11.11
C PRO A 526 20.62 -6.48 -11.75
N HIS A 527 21.20 -7.48 -11.08
CA HIS A 527 22.36 -8.22 -11.58
C HIS A 527 22.02 -9.44 -12.47
N ALA A 528 20.75 -9.80 -12.56
CA ALA A 528 20.27 -10.91 -13.36
C ALA A 528 18.97 -10.52 -14.09
N PRO A 529 18.96 -9.41 -14.86
CA PRO A 529 17.74 -8.68 -15.18
C PRO A 529 16.78 -9.42 -16.11
N ARG A 530 17.28 -10.34 -16.96
CA ARG A 530 16.52 -10.95 -18.05
C ARG A 530 16.89 -12.41 -18.28
N ALA A 531 15.89 -13.24 -18.57
CA ALA A 531 16.05 -14.62 -19.03
C ALA A 531 15.19 -14.83 -20.30
N ARG A 532 15.68 -15.57 -21.29
CA ARG A 532 14.97 -15.89 -22.54
C ARG A 532 14.49 -17.33 -22.64
N THR A 533 14.97 -18.20 -21.73
CA THR A 533 14.48 -19.57 -21.61
C THR A 533 14.27 -19.93 -20.14
N PRO A 534 13.45 -20.94 -19.84
CA PRO A 534 13.30 -21.47 -18.48
C PRO A 534 14.64 -21.92 -17.86
N GLU A 535 15.52 -22.56 -18.62
CA GLU A 535 16.82 -23.05 -18.15
C GLU A 535 17.73 -21.87 -17.79
N GLN A 536 17.73 -20.83 -18.62
CA GLN A 536 18.47 -19.60 -18.34
C GLN A 536 17.94 -18.92 -17.07
N LEU A 537 16.61 -18.91 -16.86
CA LEU A 537 16.00 -18.35 -15.67
C LEU A 537 16.48 -19.08 -14.41
N GLU A 538 16.48 -20.41 -14.40
CA GLU A 538 16.97 -21.19 -13.26
C GLU A 538 18.44 -20.91 -12.98
N ALA A 539 19.30 -20.97 -14.01
CA ALA A 539 20.73 -20.72 -13.88
C ALA A 539 21.04 -19.32 -13.32
N LEU A 540 20.27 -18.30 -13.73
CA LEU A 540 20.39 -16.95 -13.20
C LEU A 540 19.96 -16.88 -11.73
N LEU A 541 18.80 -17.44 -11.40
CA LEU A 541 18.21 -17.36 -10.06
C LEU A 541 18.94 -18.23 -9.01
N ASP A 542 19.78 -19.17 -9.42
CA ASP A 542 20.66 -19.93 -8.51
C ASP A 542 21.75 -19.05 -7.86
N THR A 543 22.08 -17.92 -8.48
CA THR A 543 23.03 -16.94 -7.91
C THR A 543 22.35 -15.84 -7.08
N VAL A 544 21.01 -15.82 -7.08
CA VAL A 544 20.20 -14.77 -6.45
C VAL A 544 19.94 -15.14 -4.98
N THR A 545 20.12 -14.14 -4.12
CA THR A 545 19.77 -14.25 -2.70
C THR A 545 18.77 -13.15 -2.37
N ALA A 546 18.06 -13.26 -1.24
CA ALA A 546 17.02 -12.30 -0.87
C ALA A 546 17.50 -10.83 -0.83
N ARG A 547 18.78 -10.56 -0.54
CA ARG A 547 19.36 -9.20 -0.54
C ARG A 547 19.32 -8.51 -1.91
N HIS A 548 19.15 -9.28 -2.99
CA HIS A 548 19.08 -8.75 -4.35
C HIS A 548 17.65 -8.48 -4.81
N LEU A 549 16.64 -8.82 -4.00
CA LEU A 549 15.23 -8.63 -4.34
C LEU A 549 14.79 -7.19 -4.09
N HIS A 550 14.03 -6.63 -5.02
CA HIS A 550 13.22 -5.44 -4.76
C HIS A 550 11.92 -5.87 -4.10
N MET A 551 11.76 -5.56 -2.81
CA MET A 551 10.58 -5.94 -2.05
C MET A 551 9.62 -4.77 -1.83
N SER A 552 8.34 -5.07 -1.91
CA SER A 552 7.26 -4.21 -1.46
C SER A 552 6.39 -4.95 -0.47
N ALA A 553 5.55 -4.25 0.27
CA ALA A 553 4.47 -4.86 1.02
C ALA A 553 3.30 -3.90 1.19
N PHE A 554 2.13 -4.46 1.52
CA PHE A 554 0.88 -3.71 1.51
C PHE A 554 -0.01 -4.01 2.71
N HIS A 555 0.38 -4.97 3.56
CA HIS A 555 -0.50 -5.58 4.56
C HIS A 555 0.11 -5.52 5.98
N PRO A 556 0.41 -4.34 6.53
CA PRO A 556 0.95 -4.22 7.88
C PRO A 556 -0.09 -4.65 8.93
N THR A 557 0.27 -5.58 9.82
CA THR A 557 -0.61 -6.07 10.90
C THR A 557 0.13 -6.33 12.22
N GLY A 558 -0.62 -6.45 13.32
CA GLY A 558 -0.17 -7.06 14.57
C GLY A 558 0.60 -6.21 15.58
N THR A 559 0.65 -4.90 15.38
CA THR A 559 1.45 -3.99 16.21
C THR A 559 0.84 -3.59 17.55
N ALA A 560 -0.41 -3.93 17.79
CA ALA A 560 -1.11 -3.82 19.06
C ALA A 560 -2.00 -5.06 19.26
N ALA A 561 -1.37 -6.23 19.07
CA ALA A 561 -2.06 -7.51 19.02
C ALA A 561 -2.95 -7.78 20.24
N ALA A 562 -4.12 -8.35 19.98
CA ALA A 562 -5.04 -8.85 20.98
C ALA A 562 -4.77 -10.33 21.29
N GLY A 563 -5.18 -10.76 22.48
CA GLY A 563 -5.08 -12.14 22.95
C GLY A 563 -5.10 -12.26 24.47
N THR A 564 -5.23 -13.48 24.96
CA THR A 564 -5.42 -13.78 26.39
C THR A 564 -4.16 -13.53 27.23
N ASP A 565 -2.96 -13.73 26.67
CA ASP A 565 -1.68 -13.58 27.39
C ASP A 565 -1.30 -12.09 27.56
N PRO A 566 -1.35 -11.53 28.79
CA PRO A 566 -1.07 -10.12 29.05
C PRO A 566 0.41 -9.73 28.93
N GLU A 567 1.34 -10.69 28.82
CA GLU A 567 2.76 -10.38 28.57
C GLU A 567 3.05 -10.25 27.06
N ARG A 568 2.24 -10.92 26.24
CA ARG A 568 2.43 -10.99 24.79
C ARG A 568 1.52 -10.03 24.02
N SER A 569 0.34 -9.75 24.54
CA SER A 569 -0.74 -9.03 23.85
C SER A 569 -1.07 -7.72 24.55
N PRO A 570 -0.74 -6.55 23.93
CA PRO A 570 -1.11 -5.24 24.48
C PRO A 570 -2.62 -5.02 24.63
N ALA A 571 -3.44 -5.67 23.81
CA ALA A 571 -4.90 -5.70 23.96
C ALA A 571 -5.34 -7.05 24.55
N ASP A 572 -6.50 -7.09 25.20
CA ASP A 572 -7.12 -8.33 25.67
C ASP A 572 -7.71 -9.17 24.52
N ALA A 573 -8.42 -10.25 24.85
CA ALA A 573 -8.90 -11.22 23.87
C ALA A 573 -10.01 -10.64 22.96
N GLU A 574 -10.67 -9.59 23.44
CA GLU A 574 -11.82 -8.89 22.87
C GLU A 574 -11.43 -7.57 22.19
N GLY A 575 -10.14 -7.22 22.21
CA GLY A 575 -9.59 -6.04 21.53
C GLY A 575 -9.60 -4.75 22.35
N ARG A 576 -9.81 -4.81 23.67
CA ARG A 576 -9.68 -3.67 24.58
C ARG A 576 -8.22 -3.47 24.96
N LEU A 577 -7.75 -2.23 24.96
CA LEU A 577 -6.37 -1.92 25.32
C LEU A 577 -6.14 -2.16 26.82
N ARG A 578 -5.10 -2.93 27.18
CA ARG A 578 -4.80 -3.19 28.58
C ARG A 578 -4.28 -1.94 29.29
N GLY A 579 -4.68 -1.78 30.56
CA GLY A 579 -4.23 -0.68 31.42
C GLY A 579 -5.03 0.63 31.31
N VAL A 580 -6.11 0.64 30.50
CA VAL A 580 -7.04 1.77 30.41
C VAL A 580 -8.43 1.31 30.01
N HIS A 581 -9.47 1.83 30.66
CA HIS A 581 -10.86 1.58 30.28
C HIS A 581 -11.29 2.49 29.13
N GLY A 582 -12.17 1.99 28.26
CA GLY A 582 -12.75 2.78 27.19
C GLY A 582 -11.83 3.02 25.99
N VAL A 583 -10.79 2.20 25.79
CA VAL A 583 -9.98 2.23 24.58
C VAL A 583 -10.04 0.88 23.87
N LEU A 584 -10.57 0.87 22.64
CA LEU A 584 -10.66 -0.32 21.79
C LEU A 584 -9.63 -0.23 20.66
N VAL A 585 -9.11 -1.37 20.19
CA VAL A 585 -8.24 -1.45 19.01
C VAL A 585 -9.00 -2.17 17.90
N ALA A 586 -9.33 -1.45 16.82
CA ALA A 586 -10.18 -1.96 15.74
C ALA A 586 -9.56 -1.68 14.36
N ASP A 587 -8.29 -2.02 14.18
CA ASP A 587 -7.60 -2.01 12.88
C ASP A 587 -6.62 -3.19 12.75
N GLY A 588 -5.85 -3.25 11.65
CA GLY A 588 -4.89 -4.35 11.43
C GLY A 588 -3.85 -4.56 12.52
N SER A 589 -3.62 -3.60 13.41
CA SER A 589 -2.75 -3.77 14.58
C SER A 589 -3.27 -4.81 15.58
N VAL A 590 -4.59 -5.04 15.64
CA VAL A 590 -5.23 -5.96 16.60
C VAL A 590 -4.98 -7.43 16.27
N LEU A 591 -4.77 -7.75 14.98
CA LEU A 591 -4.61 -9.12 14.52
C LEU A 591 -3.34 -9.77 15.11
N PRO A 592 -3.41 -10.96 15.72
CA PRO A 592 -2.27 -11.53 16.43
C PRO A 592 -1.15 -12.04 15.53
N SER A 593 -1.44 -12.34 14.24
CA SER A 593 -0.44 -12.73 13.23
C SER A 593 -0.92 -12.42 11.81
N CYS A 594 -0.04 -12.60 10.82
CA CYS A 594 -0.38 -12.48 9.40
C CYS A 594 -1.59 -13.37 9.04
N PRO A 595 -2.61 -12.85 8.34
CA PRO A 595 -3.75 -13.64 7.90
C PRO A 595 -3.44 -14.55 6.69
N GLU A 596 -2.20 -14.51 6.18
CA GLU A 596 -1.71 -15.28 5.02
C GLU A 596 -2.34 -14.90 3.66
N VAL A 597 -3.37 -14.06 3.69
CA VAL A 597 -4.05 -13.48 2.51
C VAL A 597 -4.14 -11.95 2.62
N ASN A 598 -4.79 -11.28 1.66
CA ASN A 598 -5.05 -9.84 1.77
C ASN A 598 -5.93 -9.55 3.02
N PRO A 599 -5.51 -8.65 3.93
CA PRO A 599 -6.07 -8.59 5.27
C PRO A 599 -7.35 -7.77 5.38
N GLN A 600 -7.86 -7.14 4.31
CA GLN A 600 -9.00 -6.21 4.43
C GLN A 600 -10.21 -6.90 5.05
N LEU A 601 -10.59 -8.09 4.56
CA LEU A 601 -11.74 -8.82 5.13
C LEU A 601 -11.48 -9.17 6.60
N SER A 602 -10.28 -9.68 6.92
CA SER A 602 -9.89 -10.03 8.28
C SER A 602 -9.94 -8.83 9.24
N ILE A 603 -9.47 -7.67 8.79
CA ILE A 603 -9.45 -6.42 9.59
C ILE A 603 -10.89 -5.93 9.82
N MET A 604 -11.71 -5.94 8.78
CA MET A 604 -13.10 -5.49 8.87
C MET A 604 -13.94 -6.41 9.77
N ALA A 605 -13.77 -7.73 9.64
CA ALA A 605 -14.45 -8.72 10.46
C ALA A 605 -14.00 -8.63 11.93
N ALA A 606 -12.71 -8.46 12.19
CA ALA A 606 -12.21 -8.26 13.55
C ALA A 606 -12.74 -6.95 14.16
N ALA A 607 -12.74 -5.85 13.41
CA ALA A 607 -13.26 -4.57 13.90
C ALA A 607 -14.78 -4.61 14.17
N LEU A 608 -15.53 -5.35 13.35
CA LEU A 608 -16.95 -5.62 13.59
C LEU A 608 -17.16 -6.35 14.92
N ALA A 609 -16.47 -7.48 15.11
CA ALA A 609 -16.56 -8.29 16.32
C ALA A 609 -16.12 -7.53 17.58
N VAL A 610 -15.05 -6.72 17.52
CA VAL A 610 -14.62 -5.86 18.64
C VAL A 610 -15.73 -4.88 19.05
N ALA A 611 -16.37 -4.23 18.07
CA ALA A 611 -17.43 -3.27 18.34
C ALA A 611 -18.71 -3.94 18.85
N GLU A 612 -19.09 -5.09 18.30
CA GLU A 612 -20.26 -5.86 18.75
C GLU A 612 -20.10 -6.37 20.18
N ARG A 613 -18.92 -6.91 20.53
CA ARG A 613 -18.61 -7.33 21.91
C ARG A 613 -18.65 -6.17 22.89
N PHE A 614 -18.19 -4.98 22.48
CA PHE A 614 -18.32 -3.78 23.32
C PHE A 614 -19.79 -3.43 23.56
N VAL A 615 -20.63 -3.41 22.52
CA VAL A 615 -22.06 -3.09 22.62
C VAL A 615 -22.84 -4.12 23.43
N ALA A 616 -22.42 -5.40 23.43
CA ALA A 616 -23.07 -6.44 24.20
C ALA A 616 -22.77 -6.39 25.71
N ASP A 617 -21.63 -5.80 26.09
CA ASP A 617 -21.16 -5.73 27.48
C ASP A 617 -21.59 -4.43 28.21
N ASP A 618 -22.06 -3.41 27.46
CA ASP A 618 -22.55 -2.10 27.95
C ASP A 618 -24.08 -2.09 28.00
#